data_AF-A0A3R8YB08-F1
#
_entry.id   AF-A0A3R8YB08-F1
#
_cell.length_a   1.000
_cell.length_b   1.000
_cell.length_c   1.000
_cell.angle_alpha   90.00
_cell.angle_beta   90.00
_cell.angle_gamma   90.00
#
_symmetry.space_group_name_H-M   'P 1'
#
loop_
_entity.id
_entity.type
_entity.pdbx_description
1 polymer ?
#
loop_
_entity_poly.entity_id
_entity_poly.type
_entity_poly.pdbx_seq_one_letter_code
_entity_poly.pdbx_strand_id
1 'polypeptide(L)'
;MAAASKNNLADLINIALEKLVEANLEIPRFSTLDAMTSTARGQVNEEILAGIRDRMTEEERRRVLGLPDVIELDRKTLFNALKQNPGRATWSHFKRLKGHLEWVDGLGDTGKWLEQVASTKVVDFADEAEAQDAATLKEYTDDKRMALTACLAAKARMRARDDLATMLCKRMAAKAKKAREELAEIHRQQQKIVEALIGNYRTLLQQVDKEGPAQSARARAVALTKEALDALEGLGEELSAAEVTGRLDGRVSPAFLLLAEGLMVQSNGLDSLLSAVDKLGGFEAQYAQIEKVSTHHGDNWEVLLPSVP
;
A
#
# COMPACT_ATOMS: atom_id res chain seq x y z
N MET A 1 38.59 -3.00 26.87
CA MET A 1 37.77 -2.63 25.70
C MET A 1 38.46 -1.69 24.69
N ALA A 2 39.76 -1.37 24.79
CA ALA A 2 40.44 -0.53 23.77
C ALA A 2 41.24 -1.33 22.71
N ALA A 3 41.44 -2.64 22.89
CA ALA A 3 42.29 -3.46 22.01
C ALA A 3 41.55 -4.14 20.84
N ALA A 4 40.21 -4.10 20.80
CA ALA A 4 39.43 -4.83 19.79
C ALA A 4 39.20 -4.03 18.48
N SER A 5 39.62 -2.76 18.41
CA SER A 5 39.16 -1.81 17.38
C SER A 5 40.19 -1.45 16.30
N LYS A 6 41.43 -1.94 16.34
CA LYS A 6 42.45 -1.63 15.33
C LYS A 6 43.07 -2.92 14.76
N ASN A 7 42.35 -3.53 13.82
CA ASN A 7 42.69 -4.82 13.22
C ASN A 7 43.36 -4.70 11.83
N ASN A 8 43.75 -3.51 11.39
CA ASN A 8 44.53 -3.37 10.17
C ASN A 8 46.01 -3.62 10.47
N LEU A 9 46.66 -4.40 9.62
CA LEU A 9 48.09 -4.74 9.72
C LEU A 9 48.96 -3.49 9.83
N ALA A 10 48.62 -2.44 9.07
CA ALA A 10 49.28 -1.15 9.14
C ALA A 10 49.16 -0.48 10.51
N ASP A 11 48.00 -0.56 11.17
CA ASP A 11 47.79 0.04 12.48
C ASP A 11 48.58 -0.70 13.57
N LEU A 12 48.64 -2.04 13.50
CA LEU A 12 49.43 -2.85 14.43
C LEU A 12 50.92 -2.60 14.27
N ILE A 13 51.41 -2.46 13.03
CA ILE A 13 52.80 -2.09 12.76
C ILE A 13 53.09 -0.67 13.26
N ASN A 14 52.19 0.29 13.03
CA ASN A 14 52.35 1.66 13.53
C ASN A 14 52.41 1.70 15.07
N ILE A 15 51.53 0.98 15.75
CA ILE A 15 51.56 0.86 17.21
C ILE A 15 52.85 0.18 17.68
N ALA A 16 53.31 -0.88 16.99
CA ALA A 16 54.57 -1.55 17.32
C ALA A 16 55.77 -0.61 17.17
N LEU A 17 55.80 0.20 16.10
CA LEU A 17 56.82 1.22 15.88
C LEU A 17 56.80 2.30 16.98
N GLU A 18 55.62 2.83 17.33
CA GLU A 18 55.45 3.78 18.44
C GLU A 18 56.01 3.21 19.75
N LYS A 19 55.69 1.95 20.07
CA LYS A 19 56.15 1.27 21.29
C LYS A 19 57.66 1.03 21.32
N LEU A 20 58.27 0.69 20.18
CA LEU A 20 59.71 0.51 20.07
C LEU A 20 60.47 1.84 20.26
N VAL A 21 59.93 2.93 19.72
CA VAL A 21 60.47 4.28 19.91
C VAL A 21 60.32 4.74 21.36
N GLU A 22 59.15 4.55 21.97
CA GLU A 22 58.92 4.86 23.40
C GLU A 22 59.87 4.09 24.33
N ALA A 23 60.15 2.82 24.01
CA ALA A 23 61.06 1.97 24.77
C ALA A 23 62.55 2.20 24.43
N ASN A 24 62.86 3.09 23.49
CA ASN A 24 64.20 3.41 23.01
C ASN A 24 64.99 2.17 22.52
N LEU A 25 64.29 1.24 21.86
CA LEU A 25 64.83 0.01 21.29
C LEU A 25 65.21 0.20 19.82
N GLU A 26 66.16 -0.59 19.31
CA GLU A 26 66.47 -0.63 17.88
C GLU A 26 65.25 -1.07 17.08
N ILE A 27 64.96 -0.36 15.98
CA ILE A 27 63.82 -0.66 15.11
C ILE A 27 64.20 -1.81 14.18
N PRO A 28 63.56 -2.99 14.29
CA PRO A 28 63.81 -4.10 13.38
C PRO A 28 63.43 -3.74 11.95
N ARG A 29 63.95 -4.50 10.98
CA ARG A 29 63.52 -4.38 9.58
C ARG A 29 62.00 -4.57 9.48
N PHE A 30 61.34 -3.81 8.59
CA PHE A 30 59.89 -3.90 8.37
C PHE A 30 59.40 -5.34 8.15
N SER A 31 60.13 -6.17 7.39
CA SER A 31 59.78 -7.59 7.18
C SER A 31 59.72 -8.40 8.47
N THR A 32 60.55 -8.06 9.46
CA THR A 32 60.54 -8.70 10.78
C THR A 32 59.32 -8.27 11.58
N LEU A 33 59.00 -6.97 11.56
CA LEU A 33 57.78 -6.45 12.19
C LEU A 33 56.51 -7.03 11.57
N ASP A 34 56.50 -7.17 10.25
CA ASP A 34 55.40 -7.78 9.50
C ASP A 34 55.21 -9.26 9.85
N ALA A 35 56.30 -10.03 9.92
CA ALA A 35 56.27 -11.43 10.33
C ALA A 35 55.79 -11.61 11.79
N MET A 36 56.27 -10.76 12.71
CA MET A 36 55.83 -10.77 14.12
C MET A 36 54.35 -10.41 14.24
N THR A 37 53.90 -9.38 13.52
CA THR A 37 52.49 -8.96 13.52
C THR A 37 51.59 -10.03 12.93
N SER A 38 52.03 -10.69 11.86
CA SER A 38 51.32 -11.83 11.25
C SER A 38 51.21 -13.01 12.23
N THR A 39 52.29 -13.32 12.95
CA THR A 39 52.30 -14.40 13.97
C THR A 39 51.34 -14.09 15.11
N ALA A 40 51.39 -12.88 15.67
CA ALA A 40 50.49 -12.45 16.73
C ALA A 40 49.01 -12.48 16.28
N ARG A 41 48.73 -12.05 15.03
CA ARG A 41 47.39 -12.16 14.45
C ARG A 41 46.95 -13.61 14.30
N GLY A 42 47.84 -14.52 13.91
CA GLY A 42 47.58 -15.96 13.84
C GLY A 42 47.12 -16.52 15.19
N GLN A 43 47.87 -16.22 16.25
CA GLN A 43 47.55 -16.65 17.62
C GLN A 43 46.20 -16.11 18.10
N VAL A 44 45.94 -14.82 17.91
CA VAL A 44 44.65 -14.21 18.29
C VAL A 44 43.50 -14.84 17.48
N ASN A 45 43.70 -15.11 16.19
CA ASN A 45 42.69 -15.77 15.38
C ASN A 45 42.43 -17.19 15.91
N GLU A 46 43.46 -17.98 16.22
CA GLU A 46 43.33 -19.32 16.80
C GLU A 46 42.55 -19.30 18.12
N GLU A 47 42.85 -18.35 19.02
CA GLU A 47 42.10 -18.15 20.27
C GLU A 47 40.63 -17.82 20.02
N ILE A 48 40.33 -16.96 19.03
CA ILE A 48 38.95 -16.62 18.66
C ILE A 48 38.23 -17.85 18.12
N LEU A 49 38.85 -18.62 17.21
CA LEU A 49 38.25 -19.81 16.60
C LEU A 49 37.98 -20.88 17.68
N ALA A 50 38.91 -21.10 18.60
CA ALA A 50 38.73 -21.99 19.75
C ALA A 50 37.61 -21.50 20.68
N GLY A 51 37.55 -20.19 20.96
CA GLY A 51 36.47 -19.61 21.77
C GLY A 51 35.08 -19.82 21.15
N ILE A 52 34.96 -19.73 19.82
CA ILE A 52 33.70 -20.01 19.11
C ILE A 52 33.29 -21.47 19.32
N ARG A 53 34.23 -22.41 19.15
CA ARG A 53 34.00 -23.84 19.43
C ARG A 53 33.48 -24.05 20.84
N ASP A 54 34.17 -23.49 21.82
CA ASP A 54 33.95 -23.78 23.23
C ASP A 54 32.56 -23.32 23.71
N ARG A 55 31.96 -22.35 23.01
CA ARG A 55 30.58 -21.91 23.23
C ARG A 55 29.51 -22.76 22.54
N MET A 56 29.87 -23.69 21.66
CA MET A 56 28.96 -24.62 21.00
C MET A 56 28.80 -25.91 21.79
N THR A 57 27.56 -26.41 21.86
CA THR A 57 27.25 -27.78 22.31
C THR A 57 27.77 -28.82 21.32
N GLU A 58 27.97 -30.06 21.78
CA GLU A 58 28.48 -31.14 20.93
C GLU A 58 27.54 -31.44 19.75
N GLU A 59 26.22 -31.32 19.95
CA GLU A 59 25.22 -31.47 18.89
C GLU A 59 25.32 -30.35 17.85
N GLU A 60 25.54 -29.11 18.28
CA GLU A 60 25.75 -27.96 17.37
C GLU A 60 27.04 -28.14 16.57
N ARG A 61 28.14 -28.52 17.22
CA ARG A 61 29.43 -28.80 16.56
C ARG A 61 29.27 -29.85 15.47
N ARG A 62 28.60 -30.97 15.79
CA ARG A 62 28.34 -32.06 14.83
C ARG A 62 27.51 -31.58 13.64
N ARG A 63 26.43 -30.82 13.87
CA ARG A 63 25.61 -30.25 12.79
C ARG A 63 26.41 -29.33 11.89
N VAL A 64 27.18 -28.42 12.47
CA VAL A 64 27.96 -27.43 11.72
C VAL A 64 29.10 -28.09 10.93
N LEU A 65 29.82 -29.02 11.54
CA LEU A 65 30.90 -29.78 10.89
C LEU A 65 30.40 -30.67 9.75
N GLY A 66 29.16 -31.16 9.81
CA GLY A 66 28.55 -31.96 8.75
C GLY A 66 28.00 -31.17 7.57
N LEU A 67 27.95 -29.83 7.63
CA LEU A 67 27.43 -29.01 6.53
C LEU A 67 28.19 -29.16 5.20
N PRO A 68 29.54 -29.28 5.19
CA PRO A 68 30.31 -29.48 3.96
C PRO A 68 30.19 -30.91 3.40
N ASP A 69 29.52 -31.83 4.10
CA ASP A 69 29.32 -33.18 3.60
C ASP A 69 28.28 -33.22 2.48
N VAL A 70 28.51 -34.10 1.51
CA VAL A 70 27.65 -34.23 0.34
C VAL A 70 26.42 -35.01 0.75
N ILE A 71 25.24 -34.43 0.53
CA ILE A 71 23.99 -35.17 0.60
C ILE A 71 23.84 -35.95 -0.71
N GLU A 72 23.69 -37.27 -0.61
CA GLU A 72 23.67 -38.22 -1.74
C GLU A 72 22.67 -37.87 -2.86
N LEU A 73 21.60 -37.14 -2.54
CA LEU A 73 20.47 -36.90 -3.44
C LEU A 73 20.64 -35.75 -4.45
N ASP A 74 21.51 -34.75 -4.21
CA ASP A 74 21.59 -33.56 -5.10
C ASP A 74 23.04 -33.12 -5.40
N ARG A 75 24.06 -33.87 -4.97
CA ARG A 75 25.50 -33.50 -5.05
C ARG A 75 25.83 -32.10 -4.52
N LYS A 76 24.91 -31.45 -3.82
CA LYS A 76 25.07 -30.14 -3.19
C LYS A 76 25.21 -30.35 -1.68
N THR A 77 26.19 -29.67 -1.12
CA THR A 77 26.41 -29.64 0.33
C THR A 77 25.46 -28.65 0.97
N LEU A 78 25.11 -28.87 2.24
CA LEU A 78 24.34 -27.90 3.01
C LEU A 78 25.11 -26.60 3.21
N PHE A 79 26.44 -26.67 3.20
CA PHE A 79 27.31 -25.49 3.18
C PHE A 79 27.01 -24.58 1.98
N ASN A 80 26.79 -25.12 0.78
CA ASN A 80 26.39 -24.33 -0.38
C ASN A 80 24.99 -23.71 -0.23
N ALA A 81 24.11 -24.32 0.58
CA ALA A 81 22.81 -23.75 0.88
C ALA A 81 22.92 -22.47 1.72
N LEU A 82 23.91 -22.34 2.62
CA LEU A 82 24.16 -21.10 3.40
C LEU A 82 24.46 -19.88 2.52
N LYS A 83 25.01 -20.10 1.32
CA LYS A 83 25.45 -19.05 0.41
C LYS A 83 24.34 -18.55 -0.52
N GLN A 84 23.17 -19.17 -0.49
CA GLN A 84 22.11 -18.86 -1.44
C GLN A 84 21.57 -17.44 -1.24
N ASN A 85 21.47 -16.71 -2.35
CA ASN A 85 20.91 -15.37 -2.37
C ASN A 85 19.38 -15.42 -2.58
N PRO A 86 18.65 -14.42 -2.06
CA PRO A 86 17.22 -14.29 -2.29
C PRO A 86 16.93 -14.12 -3.79
N GLY A 87 15.89 -14.79 -4.29
CA GLY A 87 15.37 -14.51 -5.62
C GLY A 87 14.50 -13.24 -5.66
N ARG A 88 13.80 -12.99 -6.78
CA ARG A 88 12.79 -11.91 -6.90
C ARG A 88 11.77 -11.94 -5.75
N ALA A 89 11.18 -10.79 -5.40
CA ALA A 89 10.18 -10.66 -4.31
C ALA A 89 8.81 -11.30 -4.65
N THR A 90 8.77 -12.62 -4.82
CA THR A 90 7.57 -13.43 -5.05
C THR A 90 7.15 -14.15 -3.77
N TRP A 91 5.88 -14.57 -3.69
CA TRP A 91 5.40 -15.32 -2.51
C TRP A 91 6.12 -16.66 -2.34
N SER A 92 6.43 -17.34 -3.44
CA SER A 92 7.18 -18.59 -3.42
C SER A 92 8.60 -18.39 -2.89
N HIS A 93 9.29 -17.32 -3.31
CA HIS A 93 10.62 -16.99 -2.79
C HIS A 93 10.57 -16.56 -1.32
N PHE A 94 9.55 -15.81 -0.91
CA PHE A 94 9.34 -15.47 0.51
C PHE A 94 9.19 -16.72 1.39
N LYS A 95 8.36 -17.68 0.98
CA LYS A 95 8.20 -18.96 1.69
C LYS A 95 9.50 -19.75 1.74
N ARG A 96 10.22 -19.83 0.60
CA ARG A 96 11.52 -20.51 0.54
C ARG A 96 12.55 -19.86 1.48
N LEU A 97 12.59 -18.53 1.50
CA LEU A 97 13.51 -17.78 2.36
C LEU A 97 13.16 -17.91 3.84
N LYS A 98 11.87 -17.97 4.19
CA LYS A 98 11.42 -18.31 5.56
C LYS A 98 11.92 -19.69 5.98
N GLY A 99 11.72 -20.71 5.13
CA GLY A 99 12.22 -22.05 5.40
C GLY A 99 13.74 -22.13 5.49
N HIS A 100 14.45 -21.33 4.66
CA HIS A 100 15.90 -21.19 4.77
C HIS A 100 16.32 -20.56 6.11
N LEU A 101 15.64 -19.50 6.55
CA LEU A 101 15.90 -18.89 7.87
C LEU A 101 15.63 -19.89 9.01
N GLU A 102 14.52 -20.63 8.97
CA GLU A 102 14.20 -21.66 9.96
C GLU A 102 15.26 -22.77 9.99
N TRP A 103 15.77 -23.17 8.82
CA TRP A 103 16.86 -24.13 8.71
C TRP A 103 18.18 -23.59 9.30
N VAL A 104 18.55 -22.34 9.01
CA VAL A 104 19.75 -21.71 9.58
C VAL A 104 19.60 -21.52 11.10
N ASP A 105 18.43 -21.09 11.57
CA ASP A 105 18.10 -20.99 13.01
C ASP A 105 18.20 -22.37 13.70
N GLY A 106 17.88 -23.45 12.98
CA GLY A 106 17.98 -24.83 13.46
C GLY A 106 19.42 -25.35 13.62
N LEU A 107 20.43 -24.66 13.08
CA LEU A 107 21.84 -25.01 13.31
C LEU A 107 22.23 -24.79 14.77
N GLY A 108 21.74 -23.70 15.36
CA GLY A 108 21.87 -23.34 16.77
C GLY A 108 21.96 -21.83 16.96
N ASP A 109 22.34 -21.41 18.18
CA ASP A 109 22.32 -19.98 18.54
C ASP A 109 23.61 -19.27 18.14
N THR A 110 23.63 -18.78 16.89
CA THR A 110 24.75 -17.99 16.34
C THR A 110 25.11 -16.77 17.19
N GLY A 111 24.17 -16.21 17.95
CA GLY A 111 24.44 -15.07 18.84
C GLY A 111 25.34 -15.47 20.00
N LYS A 112 25.06 -16.63 20.63
CA LYS A 112 25.88 -17.18 21.71
C LYS A 112 27.26 -17.61 21.23
N TRP A 113 27.35 -18.24 20.06
CA TRP A 113 28.63 -18.68 19.50
C TRP A 113 29.60 -17.51 19.31
N LEU A 114 29.07 -16.33 18.97
CA LEU A 114 29.82 -15.15 18.55
C LEU A 114 29.85 -14.01 19.57
N GLU A 115 29.29 -14.19 20.78
CA GLU A 115 29.10 -13.12 21.78
C GLU A 115 30.37 -12.31 22.11
N GLN A 116 31.54 -12.96 22.08
CA GLN A 116 32.83 -12.33 22.40
C GLN A 116 33.67 -11.97 21.17
N VAL A 117 33.12 -12.13 19.97
CA VAL A 117 33.82 -11.88 18.71
C VAL A 117 33.43 -10.52 18.17
N ALA A 118 34.41 -9.68 17.84
CA ALA A 118 34.14 -8.39 17.23
C ALA A 118 33.36 -8.57 15.91
N SER A 119 32.35 -7.73 15.66
CA SER A 119 31.48 -7.84 14.48
C SER A 119 32.27 -7.82 13.17
N THR A 120 33.31 -6.97 13.06
CA THR A 120 34.20 -6.94 11.91
C THR A 120 34.89 -8.28 11.67
N LYS A 121 35.34 -8.97 12.73
CA LYS A 121 35.97 -10.30 12.62
C LYS A 121 34.96 -11.37 12.20
N VAL A 122 33.72 -11.28 12.68
CA VAL A 122 32.65 -12.19 12.23
C VAL A 122 32.44 -12.04 10.72
N VAL A 123 32.41 -10.79 10.22
CA VAL A 123 32.26 -10.52 8.79
C VAL A 123 33.47 -11.04 8.01
N ASP A 124 34.70 -10.73 8.44
CA ASP A 124 35.93 -11.19 7.78
C ASP A 124 35.97 -12.72 7.66
N PHE A 125 35.64 -13.44 8.75
CA PHE A 125 35.60 -14.90 8.76
C PHE A 125 34.44 -15.47 7.93
N ALA A 126 33.28 -14.82 7.94
CA ALA A 126 32.16 -15.22 7.10
C ALA A 126 32.48 -15.04 5.61
N ASP A 127 33.18 -13.95 5.25
CA ASP A 127 33.65 -13.68 3.88
C ASP A 127 34.71 -14.68 3.44
N GLU A 128 35.67 -15.01 4.32
CA GLU A 128 36.64 -16.08 4.10
C GLU A 128 35.93 -17.40 3.80
N ALA A 129 34.95 -17.78 4.61
CA ALA A 129 34.14 -18.99 4.41
C ALA A 129 33.31 -18.95 3.11
N GLU A 130 32.67 -17.81 2.80
CA GLU A 130 31.84 -17.66 1.60
C GLU A 130 32.67 -17.83 0.32
N ALA A 131 33.96 -17.45 0.33
CA ALA A 131 34.87 -17.58 -0.79
C ALA A 131 35.37 -19.02 -1.05
N GLN A 132 35.39 -19.90 -0.03
CA GLN A 132 35.87 -21.29 -0.18
C GLN A 132 34.78 -22.23 -0.69
N ASP A 133 35.10 -23.25 -1.48
CA ASP A 133 34.16 -24.34 -1.70
C ASP A 133 34.17 -25.35 -0.53
N ALA A 134 33.23 -26.30 -0.57
CA ALA A 134 33.11 -27.29 0.50
C ALA A 134 34.29 -28.28 0.56
N ALA A 135 35.00 -28.51 -0.55
CA ALA A 135 36.17 -29.38 -0.57
C ALA A 135 37.37 -28.70 0.10
N THR A 136 37.66 -27.45 -0.27
CA THR A 136 38.71 -26.64 0.36
C THR A 136 38.46 -26.46 1.86
N LEU A 137 37.20 -26.24 2.25
CA LEU A 137 36.86 -26.10 3.66
C LEU A 137 37.14 -27.38 4.47
N LYS A 138 37.07 -28.57 3.84
CA LYS A 138 37.40 -29.85 4.49
C LYS A 138 38.88 -30.05 4.74
N GLU A 139 39.75 -29.36 4.01
CA GLU A 139 41.20 -29.38 4.22
C GLU A 139 41.63 -28.59 5.46
N TYR A 140 40.75 -27.74 5.99
CA TYR A 140 41.02 -26.97 7.22
C TYR A 140 40.91 -27.86 8.45
N THR A 141 41.58 -27.44 9.53
CA THR A 141 41.39 -28.03 10.85
C THR A 141 39.91 -27.94 11.26
N ASP A 142 39.43 -28.92 12.02
CA ASP A 142 38.03 -28.97 12.46
C ASP A 142 37.61 -27.68 13.18
N ASP A 143 38.48 -27.15 14.04
CA ASP A 143 38.27 -25.88 14.75
C ASP A 143 38.06 -24.71 13.78
N LYS A 144 38.95 -24.55 12.80
CA LYS A 144 38.85 -23.47 11.81
C LYS A 144 37.62 -23.66 10.93
N ARG A 145 37.39 -24.87 10.41
CA ARG A 145 36.24 -25.21 9.55
C ARG A 145 34.92 -24.86 10.24
N MET A 146 34.74 -25.30 11.47
CA MET A 146 33.51 -25.08 12.23
C MET A 146 33.30 -23.61 12.58
N ALA A 147 34.34 -22.92 13.06
CA ALA A 147 34.21 -21.51 13.41
C ALA A 147 33.93 -20.62 12.18
N LEU A 148 34.60 -20.86 11.05
CA LEU A 148 34.29 -20.19 9.79
C LEU A 148 32.85 -20.46 9.32
N THR A 149 32.40 -21.71 9.42
CA THR A 149 31.02 -22.09 9.07
C THR A 149 30.00 -21.45 10.00
N ALA A 150 30.32 -21.30 11.30
CA ALA A 150 29.49 -20.61 12.28
C ALA A 150 29.32 -19.12 11.94
N CYS A 151 30.41 -18.45 11.56
CA CYS A 151 30.37 -17.06 11.08
C CYS A 151 29.53 -16.93 9.80
N LEU A 152 29.70 -17.86 8.85
CA LEU A 152 28.87 -17.88 7.64
C LEU A 152 27.39 -18.11 7.94
N ALA A 153 27.05 -18.99 8.89
CA ALA A 153 25.68 -19.21 9.32
C ALA A 153 25.07 -17.95 9.96
N ALA A 154 25.84 -17.23 10.79
CA ALA A 154 25.41 -15.95 11.34
C ALA A 154 25.14 -14.91 10.23
N LYS A 155 26.04 -14.82 9.24
CA LYS A 155 25.87 -13.95 8.07
C LYS A 155 24.63 -14.33 7.25
N ALA A 156 24.43 -15.63 6.99
CA ALA A 156 23.26 -16.14 6.27
C ALA A 156 21.95 -15.81 6.99
N ARG A 157 21.93 -15.95 8.33
CA ARG A 157 20.80 -15.58 9.19
C ARG A 157 20.46 -14.09 9.08
N MET A 158 21.47 -13.22 9.14
CA MET A 158 21.30 -11.77 8.98
C MET A 158 20.76 -11.42 7.59
N ARG A 159 21.41 -11.92 6.53
CA ARG A 159 20.99 -11.73 5.14
C ARG A 159 19.54 -12.17 4.92
N ALA A 160 19.18 -13.37 5.39
CA ALA A 160 17.83 -13.89 5.23
C ALA A 160 16.76 -13.04 5.95
N ARG A 161 17.07 -12.49 7.13
CA ARG A 161 16.16 -11.58 7.85
C ARG A 161 15.96 -10.26 7.11
N ASP A 162 17.05 -9.65 6.65
CA ASP A 162 17.00 -8.39 5.90
C ASP A 162 16.25 -8.54 4.57
N ASP A 163 16.45 -9.67 3.90
CA ASP A 163 15.77 -10.00 2.67
C ASP A 163 14.27 -10.27 2.87
N LEU A 164 13.89 -10.97 3.95
CA LEU A 164 12.48 -11.16 4.31
C LEU A 164 11.80 -9.82 4.60
N ALA A 165 12.44 -8.95 5.36
CA ALA A 165 11.94 -7.60 5.65
C ALA A 165 11.78 -6.80 4.35
N THR A 166 12.79 -6.81 3.49
CA THR A 166 12.78 -6.12 2.19
C THR A 166 11.66 -6.63 1.28
N MET A 167 11.47 -7.95 1.19
CA MET A 167 10.39 -8.54 0.40
C MET A 167 9.01 -8.18 0.94
N LEU A 168 8.84 -8.20 2.27
CA LEU A 168 7.59 -7.81 2.91
C LEU A 168 7.25 -6.36 2.59
N CYS A 169 8.19 -5.42 2.78
CA CYS A 169 8.02 -4.01 2.46
C CYS A 169 7.62 -3.78 0.99
N LYS A 170 8.34 -4.42 0.05
CA LYS A 170 8.02 -4.32 -1.39
C LYS A 170 6.62 -4.82 -1.71
N ARG A 171 6.18 -5.91 -1.08
CA ARG A 171 4.84 -6.48 -1.30
C ARG A 171 3.75 -5.59 -0.71
N MET A 172 3.96 -5.04 0.49
CA MET A 172 3.02 -4.10 1.11
C MET A 172 2.87 -2.84 0.28
N ALA A 173 3.97 -2.30 -0.26
CA ALA A 173 3.94 -1.15 -1.16
C ALA A 173 3.15 -1.44 -2.45
N ALA A 174 3.35 -2.61 -3.07
CA ALA A 174 2.59 -3.01 -4.25
C ALA A 174 1.09 -3.18 -3.97
N LYS A 175 0.73 -3.76 -2.81
CA LYS A 175 -0.67 -3.88 -2.38
C LYS A 175 -1.31 -2.52 -2.09
N ALA A 176 -0.62 -1.63 -1.39
CA ALA A 176 -1.09 -0.28 -1.12
C ALA A 176 -1.28 0.52 -2.42
N LYS A 177 -0.35 0.39 -3.38
CA LYS A 177 -0.49 0.99 -4.70
C LYS A 177 -1.74 0.49 -5.41
N LYS A 178 -1.94 -0.83 -5.48
CA LYS A 178 -3.12 -1.44 -6.12
C LYS A 178 -4.43 -0.97 -5.46
N ALA A 179 -4.48 -0.93 -4.13
CA ALA A 179 -5.66 -0.46 -3.41
C ALA A 179 -5.99 1.01 -3.71
N ARG A 180 -4.98 1.88 -3.82
CA ARG A 180 -5.17 3.28 -4.23
C ARG A 180 -5.68 3.40 -5.67
N GLU A 181 -5.17 2.57 -6.58
CA GLU A 181 -5.63 2.52 -7.96
C GLU A 181 -7.07 2.02 -8.07
N GLU A 182 -7.43 0.96 -7.34
CA GLU A 182 -8.80 0.44 -7.25
C GLU A 182 -9.76 1.49 -6.64
N LEU A 183 -9.35 2.19 -5.59
CA LEU A 183 -10.14 3.27 -4.98
C LEU A 183 -10.35 4.44 -5.95
N ALA A 184 -9.29 4.87 -6.64
CA ALA A 184 -9.38 5.93 -7.64
C ALA A 184 -10.33 5.54 -8.78
N GLU A 185 -10.32 4.27 -9.19
CA GLU A 185 -11.25 3.79 -10.22
C GLU A 185 -12.70 3.77 -9.72
N ILE A 186 -12.95 3.36 -8.48
CA ILE A 186 -14.29 3.42 -7.86
C ILE A 186 -14.79 4.87 -7.82
N HIS A 187 -13.95 5.82 -7.39
CA HIS A 187 -14.32 7.23 -7.37
C HIS A 187 -14.65 7.77 -8.76
N ARG A 188 -13.87 7.42 -9.79
CA ARG A 188 -14.18 7.79 -11.19
C ARG A 188 -15.51 7.22 -11.67
N GLN A 189 -15.84 5.98 -11.30
CA GLN A 189 -17.12 5.36 -11.66
C GLN A 189 -18.29 6.03 -10.97
N GLN A 190 -18.16 6.32 -9.67
CA GLN A 190 -19.15 7.09 -8.91
C GLN A 190 -19.36 8.47 -9.50
N GLN A 191 -18.27 9.17 -9.88
CA GLN A 191 -18.36 10.47 -10.55
C GLN A 191 -19.16 10.39 -11.84
N LYS A 192 -18.89 9.41 -12.72
CA LYS A 192 -19.69 9.21 -13.96
C LYS A 192 -21.17 9.00 -13.68
N ILE A 193 -21.51 8.23 -12.64
CA ILE A 193 -22.92 7.99 -12.25
C ILE A 193 -23.56 9.28 -11.75
N VAL A 194 -22.87 10.02 -10.87
CA VAL A 194 -23.36 11.29 -10.32
C VAL A 194 -23.55 12.33 -11.41
N GLU A 195 -22.58 12.49 -12.31
CA GLU A 195 -22.67 13.39 -13.46
C GLU A 195 -23.84 13.03 -14.39
N ALA A 196 -24.02 11.74 -14.69
CA ALA A 196 -25.16 11.27 -15.49
C ALA A 196 -26.49 11.53 -14.77
N LEU A 197 -26.57 11.30 -13.46
CA LEU A 197 -27.77 11.55 -12.67
C LEU A 197 -28.10 13.04 -12.63
N ILE A 198 -27.11 13.90 -12.41
CA ILE A 198 -27.27 15.36 -12.41
C ILE A 198 -27.67 15.84 -13.81
N GLY A 199 -27.07 15.32 -14.87
CA GLY A 199 -27.45 15.64 -16.25
C GLY A 199 -28.88 15.24 -16.59
N ASN A 200 -29.28 14.04 -16.18
CA ASN A 200 -30.67 13.55 -16.31
C ASN A 200 -31.63 14.41 -15.50
N TYR A 201 -31.28 14.73 -14.25
CA TYR A 201 -32.09 15.57 -13.38
C TYR A 201 -32.26 16.98 -13.95
N ARG A 202 -31.17 17.61 -14.44
CA ARG A 202 -31.23 18.88 -15.17
C ARG A 202 -32.13 18.80 -16.39
N THR A 203 -32.04 17.72 -17.17
CA THR A 203 -32.88 17.52 -18.36
C THR A 203 -34.35 17.39 -17.98
N LEU A 204 -34.66 16.65 -16.92
CA LEU A 204 -36.03 16.53 -16.39
C LEU A 204 -36.55 17.87 -15.86
N LEU A 205 -35.74 18.60 -15.08
CA LEU A 205 -36.07 19.95 -14.63
C LEU A 205 -36.36 20.86 -15.82
N GLN A 206 -35.49 20.89 -16.84
CA GLN A 206 -35.70 21.66 -18.06
C GLN A 206 -36.96 21.23 -18.82
N GLN A 207 -37.37 19.96 -18.77
CA GLN A 207 -38.61 19.51 -19.40
C GLN A 207 -39.86 19.94 -18.63
N VAL A 208 -39.78 20.01 -17.30
CA VAL A 208 -40.85 20.54 -16.44
C VAL A 208 -40.88 22.07 -16.51
N ASP A 209 -39.72 22.69 -16.71
CA ASP A 209 -39.45 24.13 -16.85
C ASP A 209 -39.40 24.58 -18.34
N LYS A 210 -39.84 23.74 -19.29
CA LYS A 210 -39.80 24.02 -20.74
C LYS A 210 -40.58 25.28 -21.13
N GLU A 211 -41.40 25.76 -20.21
CA GLU A 211 -41.95 27.10 -20.21
C GLU A 211 -41.40 27.86 -18.99
N GLY A 212 -40.20 28.41 -19.06
CA GLY A 212 -39.80 29.47 -18.13
C GLY A 212 -40.56 30.79 -18.36
N PRO A 213 -41.87 30.77 -18.65
CA PRO A 213 -42.89 31.64 -18.07
C PRO A 213 -44.22 30.88 -17.87
N ALA A 214 -44.21 29.57 -17.60
CA ALA A 214 -45.40 28.73 -17.47
C ALA A 214 -46.30 29.19 -16.34
N GLN A 215 -45.73 29.63 -15.22
CA GLN A 215 -46.50 30.22 -14.13
C GLN A 215 -47.02 31.61 -14.44
N SER A 216 -46.39 32.42 -15.31
CA SER A 216 -46.91 33.75 -15.66
C SER A 216 -47.93 33.71 -16.82
N ALA A 217 -47.75 32.79 -17.77
CA ALA A 217 -48.71 32.46 -18.81
C ALA A 217 -49.91 31.67 -18.25
N ARG A 218 -49.70 30.73 -17.31
CA ARG A 218 -50.79 30.04 -16.59
C ARG A 218 -51.41 30.88 -15.49
N ALA A 219 -50.70 31.73 -14.75
CA ALA A 219 -51.37 32.67 -13.84
C ALA A 219 -52.25 33.64 -14.62
N ARG A 220 -51.83 34.08 -15.82
CA ARG A 220 -52.69 34.84 -16.73
C ARG A 220 -53.85 34.00 -17.28
N ALA A 221 -53.61 32.76 -17.70
CA ALA A 221 -54.67 31.89 -18.20
C ALA A 221 -55.68 31.52 -17.11
N VAL A 222 -55.23 31.14 -15.92
CA VAL A 222 -56.05 30.84 -14.73
C VAL A 222 -56.76 32.10 -14.23
N ALA A 223 -56.14 33.28 -14.25
CA ALA A 223 -56.83 34.53 -13.94
C ALA A 223 -57.93 34.84 -14.97
N LEU A 224 -57.67 34.65 -16.27
CA LEU A 224 -58.68 34.80 -17.33
C LEU A 224 -59.78 33.72 -17.25
N THR A 225 -59.44 32.49 -16.83
CA THR A 225 -60.40 31.39 -16.66
C THR A 225 -61.25 31.60 -15.41
N LYS A 226 -60.66 32.15 -14.35
CA LYS A 226 -61.36 32.55 -13.14
C LYS A 226 -62.27 33.77 -13.38
N GLU A 227 -61.82 34.80 -14.11
CA GLU A 227 -62.70 35.89 -14.57
C GLU A 227 -63.86 35.38 -15.42
N ALA A 228 -63.62 34.40 -16.30
CA ALA A 228 -64.66 33.77 -17.09
C ALA A 228 -65.63 32.92 -16.24
N LEU A 229 -65.15 32.27 -15.18
CA LEU A 229 -65.98 31.49 -14.24
C LEU A 229 -66.73 32.37 -13.24
N ASP A 230 -66.14 33.45 -12.74
CA ASP A 230 -66.81 34.46 -11.90
C ASP A 230 -67.93 35.16 -12.72
N ALA A 231 -67.73 35.35 -14.03
CA ALA A 231 -68.78 35.78 -14.96
C ALA A 231 -69.87 34.73 -15.22
N LEU A 232 -69.62 33.46 -14.86
CA LEU A 232 -70.57 32.33 -14.90
C LEU A 232 -71.14 31.98 -13.51
N GLU A 233 -70.65 32.62 -12.45
CA GLU A 233 -71.07 32.39 -11.07
C GLU A 233 -72.51 32.92 -10.89
N GLY A 234 -73.44 31.97 -10.70
CA GLY A 234 -74.89 32.20 -10.76
C GLY A 234 -75.65 31.16 -11.58
N LEU A 235 -74.94 30.28 -12.31
CA LEU A 235 -75.51 29.11 -12.97
C LEU A 235 -75.18 27.85 -12.15
N GLY A 236 -76.18 27.27 -11.50
CA GLY A 236 -76.01 26.19 -10.50
C GLY A 236 -75.34 24.90 -11.01
N GLU A 237 -74.71 24.17 -10.08
CA GLU A 237 -73.76 23.05 -10.26
C GLU A 237 -74.29 21.75 -10.91
N GLU A 238 -75.53 21.68 -11.42
CA GLU A 238 -76.12 20.43 -11.96
C GLU A 238 -76.50 20.48 -13.45
N LEU A 239 -75.89 21.35 -14.24
CA LEU A 239 -76.23 21.47 -15.67
C LEU A 239 -75.21 20.76 -16.57
N SER A 240 -75.73 19.90 -17.45
CA SER A 240 -74.92 19.21 -18.46
C SER A 240 -74.38 20.22 -19.51
N ALA A 241 -73.26 19.89 -20.14
CA ALA A 241 -72.59 20.76 -21.13
C ALA A 241 -73.51 21.24 -22.28
N ALA A 242 -74.59 20.52 -22.59
CA ALA A 242 -75.58 20.90 -23.60
C ALA A 242 -76.60 21.95 -23.11
N GLU A 243 -76.90 22.01 -21.82
CA GLU A 243 -77.84 22.98 -21.24
C GLU A 243 -77.16 24.33 -20.96
N VAL A 244 -75.87 24.30 -20.62
CA VAL A 244 -75.02 25.49 -20.48
C VAL A 244 -74.91 26.25 -21.81
N THR A 245 -74.85 25.54 -22.95
CA THR A 245 -74.86 26.16 -24.29
C THR A 245 -76.17 26.83 -24.67
N GLY A 246 -77.31 26.36 -24.13
CA GLY A 246 -78.61 26.97 -24.35
C GLY A 246 -78.81 28.28 -23.60
N ARG A 247 -78.25 28.41 -22.38
CA ARG A 247 -78.34 29.64 -21.57
C ARG A 247 -77.30 30.70 -21.91
N LEU A 248 -76.14 30.28 -22.44
CA LEU A 248 -75.12 31.18 -22.98
C LEU A 248 -75.41 31.60 -24.44
N ASP A 249 -76.61 31.31 -24.94
CA ASP A 249 -77.09 31.72 -26.27
C ASP A 249 -76.15 31.29 -27.40
N GLY A 250 -75.55 30.10 -27.27
CA GLY A 250 -74.60 29.55 -28.25
C GLY A 250 -73.19 30.19 -28.23
N ARG A 251 -72.84 30.98 -27.22
CA ARG A 251 -71.55 31.71 -27.20
C ARG A 251 -70.31 30.87 -26.91
N VAL A 252 -70.45 29.63 -26.41
CA VAL A 252 -69.29 28.76 -26.09
C VAL A 252 -69.59 27.33 -26.55
N SER A 253 -68.64 26.68 -27.23
CA SER A 253 -68.81 25.32 -27.80
C SER A 253 -68.61 24.22 -26.73
N PRO A 254 -69.35 23.09 -26.77
CA PRO A 254 -69.12 21.94 -25.88
C PRO A 254 -67.71 21.33 -26.02
N ALA A 255 -67.10 21.46 -27.20
CA ALA A 255 -65.71 21.06 -27.42
C ALA A 255 -64.73 21.92 -26.61
N PHE A 256 -65.06 23.18 -26.34
CA PHE A 256 -64.26 24.07 -25.51
C PHE A 256 -64.30 23.67 -24.03
N LEU A 257 -65.46 23.19 -23.55
CA LEU A 257 -65.62 22.72 -22.16
C LEU A 257 -64.84 21.43 -21.89
N LEU A 258 -64.90 20.45 -22.79
CA LEU A 258 -64.12 19.21 -22.67
C LEU A 258 -62.61 19.46 -22.80
N LEU A 259 -62.22 20.43 -23.63
CA LEU A 259 -60.83 20.84 -23.76
C LEU A 259 -60.34 21.56 -22.49
N ALA A 260 -61.20 22.34 -21.83
CA ALA A 260 -60.93 22.93 -20.52
C ALA A 260 -60.78 21.87 -19.42
N GLU A 261 -61.64 20.85 -19.40
CA GLU A 261 -61.57 19.74 -18.43
C GLU A 261 -60.31 18.88 -18.63
N GLY A 262 -59.96 18.56 -19.88
CA GLY A 262 -58.72 17.85 -20.22
C GLY A 262 -57.47 18.64 -19.85
N LEU A 263 -57.47 19.97 -20.04
CA LEU A 263 -56.39 20.86 -19.59
C LEU A 263 -56.29 20.89 -18.06
N MET A 264 -57.39 20.77 -17.33
CA MET A 264 -57.42 20.76 -15.86
C MET A 264 -56.83 19.47 -15.26
N VAL A 265 -57.08 18.31 -15.88
CA VAL A 265 -56.46 17.05 -15.44
C VAL A 265 -54.95 17.05 -15.68
N GLN A 266 -54.52 17.62 -16.81
CA GLN A 266 -53.09 17.81 -17.10
C GLN A 266 -52.42 18.86 -16.19
N SER A 267 -53.14 19.91 -15.76
CA SER A 267 -52.61 20.88 -14.81
C SER A 267 -52.40 20.26 -13.43
N ASN A 268 -53.32 19.42 -12.95
CA ASN A 268 -53.21 18.77 -11.63
C ASN A 268 -51.98 17.86 -11.50
N GLY A 269 -51.64 17.10 -12.56
CA GLY A 269 -50.43 16.27 -12.59
C GLY A 269 -49.14 17.11 -12.54
N LEU A 270 -49.13 18.24 -13.25
CA LEU A 270 -48.02 19.21 -13.24
C LEU A 270 -47.92 19.96 -11.91
N ASP A 271 -49.03 20.27 -11.26
CA ASP A 271 -49.06 20.95 -9.95
C ASP A 271 -48.43 20.08 -8.86
N SER A 272 -48.61 18.75 -8.93
CA SER A 272 -47.94 17.84 -8.00
C SER A 272 -46.41 17.84 -8.16
N LEU A 273 -45.91 17.95 -9.40
CA LEU A 273 -44.48 18.03 -9.71
C LEU A 273 -43.90 19.40 -9.33
N LEU A 274 -44.63 20.49 -9.60
CA LEU A 274 -44.25 21.84 -9.21
C LEU A 274 -44.19 21.99 -7.68
N SER A 275 -45.20 21.47 -6.97
CA SER A 275 -45.18 21.44 -5.49
C SER A 275 -44.01 20.64 -4.94
N ALA A 276 -43.60 19.55 -5.60
CA ALA A 276 -42.42 18.79 -5.21
C ALA A 276 -41.12 19.59 -5.42
N VAL A 277 -40.99 20.33 -6.52
CA VAL A 277 -39.83 21.22 -6.77
C VAL A 277 -39.80 22.40 -5.80
N ASP A 278 -40.94 22.98 -5.47
CA ASP A 278 -41.05 24.05 -4.46
C ASP A 278 -40.66 23.56 -3.06
N LYS A 279 -41.05 22.33 -2.68
CA LYS A 279 -40.57 21.68 -1.44
C LYS A 279 -39.07 21.46 -1.43
N LEU A 280 -38.44 21.34 -2.60
CA LEU A 280 -36.99 21.26 -2.77
C LEU A 280 -36.33 22.65 -2.89
N GLY A 281 -37.07 23.75 -2.70
CA GLY A 281 -36.54 25.12 -2.70
C GLY A 281 -36.70 25.88 -4.02
N GLY A 282 -37.44 25.34 -4.99
CA GLY A 282 -37.74 25.99 -6.27
C GLY A 282 -36.66 25.82 -7.34
N PHE A 283 -37.01 26.12 -8.60
CA PHE A 283 -36.15 25.87 -9.77
C PHE A 283 -34.80 26.60 -9.72
N GLU A 284 -34.79 27.89 -9.34
CA GLU A 284 -33.55 28.69 -9.20
C GLU A 284 -32.56 28.05 -8.21
N ALA A 285 -33.04 27.63 -7.03
CA ALA A 285 -32.20 26.99 -6.04
C ALA A 285 -31.68 25.63 -6.52
N GLN A 286 -32.51 24.86 -7.23
CA GLN A 286 -32.14 23.58 -7.81
C GLN A 286 -31.10 23.72 -8.92
N TYR A 287 -31.22 24.70 -9.82
CA TYR A 287 -30.21 24.97 -10.84
C TYR A 287 -28.89 25.47 -10.23
N ALA A 288 -28.95 26.36 -9.24
CA ALA A 288 -27.76 26.81 -8.51
C ALA A 288 -27.05 25.65 -7.77
N GLN A 289 -27.82 24.70 -7.22
CA GLN A 289 -27.26 23.51 -6.60
C GLN A 289 -26.60 22.58 -7.63
N ILE A 290 -27.22 22.38 -8.79
CA ILE A 290 -26.62 21.63 -9.91
C ILE A 290 -25.31 22.28 -10.36
N GLU A 291 -25.30 23.60 -10.54
CA GLU A 291 -24.10 24.35 -10.96
C GLU A 291 -22.98 24.30 -9.90
N LYS A 292 -23.34 24.41 -8.61
CA LYS A 292 -22.40 24.25 -7.50
C LYS A 292 -21.79 22.84 -7.47
N VAL A 293 -22.60 21.81 -7.67
CA VAL A 293 -22.12 20.42 -7.69
C VAL A 293 -21.25 20.18 -8.93
N SER A 294 -21.64 20.68 -10.11
CA SER A 294 -20.83 20.60 -11.33
C SER A 294 -19.50 21.39 -11.25
N THR A 295 -19.45 22.52 -10.55
CA THR A 295 -18.22 23.31 -10.38
C THR A 295 -17.25 22.69 -9.37
N HIS A 296 -17.75 22.09 -8.29
CA HIS A 296 -16.91 21.36 -7.33
C HIS A 296 -16.41 20.00 -7.84
N HIS A 297 -17.16 19.34 -8.74
CA HIS A 297 -16.71 18.11 -9.41
C HIS A 297 -15.65 18.32 -10.49
N GLY A 298 -15.28 19.57 -10.76
CA GLY A 298 -14.26 19.93 -11.74
C GLY A 298 -12.84 19.51 -11.38
N ASP A 299 -12.43 19.48 -10.09
CA ASP A 299 -11.00 19.20 -9.78
C ASP A 299 -10.62 18.92 -8.30
N ASN A 300 -11.53 18.71 -7.33
CA ASN A 300 -11.11 18.60 -5.91
C ASN A 300 -11.65 17.38 -5.14
N TRP A 301 -10.73 16.64 -4.51
CA TRP A 301 -10.94 15.36 -3.83
C TRP A 301 -11.38 15.51 -2.36
N GLU A 302 -12.65 15.83 -2.10
CA GLU A 302 -13.24 15.62 -0.77
C GLU A 302 -14.40 14.63 -0.82
N VAL A 303 -14.19 13.49 -0.16
CA VAL A 303 -15.22 12.49 0.11
C VAL A 303 -16.23 13.14 1.06
N LEU A 304 -17.45 13.41 0.58
CA LEU A 304 -18.59 13.60 1.45
C LEU A 304 -18.91 12.25 2.09
N LEU A 305 -18.23 11.93 3.19
CA LEU A 305 -18.68 10.87 4.08
C LEU A 305 -20.04 11.30 4.64
N PRO A 306 -21.07 10.44 4.58
CA PRO A 306 -22.28 10.71 5.31
C PRO A 306 -21.92 10.73 6.80
N SER A 307 -22.15 11.86 7.45
CA SER A 307 -22.21 11.95 8.91
C SER A 307 -23.29 10.97 9.36
N VAL A 308 -22.87 9.80 9.82
CA VAL A 308 -23.76 8.84 10.47
C VAL A 308 -24.24 9.48 11.78
N PRO A 309 -25.55 9.46 12.07
CA PRO A 309 -26.11 9.98 13.32
C PRO A 309 -25.65 9.18 14.56
#